data_AF-A0A960YLU0-F1
#
_entry.id   AF-A0A960YLU0-F1
#
_cell.length_a   1.000
_cell.length_b   1.000
_cell.length_c   1.000
_cell.angle_alpha   90.00
_cell.angle_beta   90.00
_cell.angle_gamma   90.00
#
_symmetry.space_group_name_H-M   'P 1'
#
loop_
_entity.id
_entity.type
_entity.pdbx_description
1 polymer ?
#
loop_
_entity_poly.entity_id
_entity_poly.type
_entity_poly.pdbx_seq_one_letter_code
_entity_poly.pdbx_strand_id
1 'polypeptide(L)'
;MSQRFFINRFRNWRKGLLVHRVKDFVAFCLFGLSLLPLPLWAQWKVPLNPTEWKVVRTERFLIHYQKGSYLTAVEAARIAQSEAPRIESLLRHRLHHRIKIFLYPSDQDFQSNSILPGIPSESTGGFTDFARHRVVLPFNGNYQDLRHVLVHEIVHAYQFDIADDTNPGIFPLWLMEGMCEYFSLGWDAQTDARIRDLMIHGRMPGLWELHTGQANPYMNYKGGQAIMEFIAQRWGPQRIGFFYKELISLRDLELAFESAFGMSAASFDLEWKKYLAQKYAVVLEENKKADPRFSDQTFRYVDGLGFQLRPVFSPDGKYFAYLSYDGIFPALFLQRVGQPGMDESKRNERMVLLRQLRSSDFEQWYPLTNRISFGPQNTLIVATRSSGKPGIAQVS
;
A
#
# COMPACT_ATOMS: atom_id res chain seq x y z
N MET A 1 -40.37 -26.82 40.22
CA MET A 1 -40.28 -26.55 41.67
C MET A 1 -38.95 -25.86 41.94
N SER A 2 -38.99 -24.64 42.46
CA SER A 2 -37.82 -23.85 42.84
C SER A 2 -36.99 -24.57 43.91
N GLN A 3 -35.67 -24.34 43.93
CA GLN A 3 -35.04 -23.80 45.13
C GLN A 3 -33.64 -23.24 44.83
N ARG A 4 -33.44 -22.00 45.29
CA ARG A 4 -32.18 -21.27 45.42
C ARG A 4 -31.42 -21.75 46.67
N PHE A 5 -30.20 -21.20 46.79
CA PHE A 5 -29.39 -20.95 47.99
C PHE A 5 -28.28 -21.99 48.27
N PHE A 6 -27.08 -21.67 48.80
CA PHE A 6 -26.57 -20.49 49.50
C PHE A 6 -25.04 -20.40 49.31
N ILE A 7 -24.48 -19.19 49.32
CA ILE A 7 -23.05 -18.91 49.53
C ILE A 7 -22.69 -19.25 50.98
N ASN A 8 -21.56 -19.91 51.22
CA ASN A 8 -20.92 -19.89 52.53
C ASN A 8 -19.41 -19.65 52.39
N ARG A 9 -18.95 -18.52 52.97
CA ARG A 9 -17.54 -18.21 53.24
C ARG A 9 -17.10 -19.05 54.44
N PHE A 10 -15.96 -19.75 54.35
CA PHE A 10 -15.09 -19.97 55.50
C PHE A 10 -13.60 -19.87 55.13
N ARG A 11 -13.06 -18.73 55.55
CA ARG A 11 -11.74 -18.43 56.15
C ARG A 11 -10.63 -19.51 56.17
N ASN A 12 -9.48 -19.08 55.63
CA ASN A 12 -8.08 -19.36 56.00
C ASN A 12 -7.61 -20.82 56.15
N TRP A 13 -6.90 -21.31 55.13
CA TRP A 13 -5.82 -22.29 55.29
C TRP A 13 -4.49 -21.78 54.71
N ARG A 14 -3.54 -21.65 55.65
CA ARG A 14 -2.07 -21.59 55.61
C ARG A 14 -1.37 -21.56 54.24
N LYS A 15 -0.55 -20.52 54.06
CA LYS A 15 0.60 -20.46 53.14
C LYS A 15 1.57 -21.61 53.46
N GLY A 16 1.89 -22.44 52.46
CA GLY A 16 2.89 -23.49 52.59
C GLY A 16 3.28 -24.11 51.24
N LEU A 17 4.45 -23.69 50.75
CA LEU A 17 5.44 -24.53 50.04
C LEU A 17 5.13 -25.18 48.67
N LEU A 18 4.05 -24.82 47.95
CA LEU A 18 3.80 -25.37 46.59
C LEU A 18 4.02 -24.40 45.41
N VAL A 19 4.47 -23.16 45.64
CA VAL A 19 4.52 -22.11 44.59
C VAL A 19 5.87 -22.06 43.85
N HIS A 20 6.96 -22.60 44.42
CA HIS A 20 8.26 -22.57 43.74
C HIS A 20 8.40 -23.64 42.64
N ARG A 21 7.82 -24.84 42.79
CA ARG A 21 7.91 -25.86 41.74
C ARG A 21 7.11 -25.56 40.48
N VAL A 22 6.04 -24.77 40.56
CA VAL A 22 5.25 -24.40 39.36
C VAL A 22 5.95 -23.30 38.56
N LYS A 23 6.58 -22.32 39.23
CA LYS A 23 7.39 -21.31 38.54
C LYS A 23 8.61 -21.92 37.87
N ASP A 24 9.29 -22.86 38.53
CA ASP A 24 10.46 -23.53 37.97
C ASP A 24 10.08 -24.49 36.84
N PHE A 25 8.93 -25.16 36.93
CA PHE A 25 8.40 -26.01 35.84
C PHE A 25 7.94 -25.19 34.63
N VAL A 26 7.28 -24.05 34.84
CA VAL A 26 6.88 -23.13 33.75
C VAL A 26 8.10 -22.45 33.12
N ALA A 27 9.09 -22.06 33.92
CA ALA A 27 10.35 -21.53 33.41
C ALA A 27 11.16 -22.58 32.63
N PHE A 28 11.17 -23.83 33.08
CA PHE A 28 11.81 -24.95 32.37
C PHE A 28 11.07 -25.30 31.07
N CYS A 29 9.73 -25.23 31.04
CA CYS A 29 8.94 -25.41 29.82
C CYS A 29 9.16 -24.25 28.82
N LEU A 30 9.27 -23.00 29.30
CA LEU A 30 9.56 -21.84 28.46
C LEU A 30 11.00 -21.85 27.92
N PHE A 31 11.97 -22.31 28.73
CA PHE A 31 13.36 -22.48 28.29
C PHE A 31 13.52 -23.66 27.32
N GLY A 32 12.80 -24.76 27.55
CA GLY A 32 12.71 -25.89 26.62
C GLY A 32 12.07 -25.52 25.28
N LEU A 33 11.06 -24.64 25.27
CA LEU A 33 10.48 -24.09 24.04
C LEU A 33 11.42 -23.12 23.30
N SER A 34 12.36 -22.48 23.99
CA SER A 34 13.37 -21.61 23.36
C SER A 34 14.57 -22.37 22.76
N LEU A 35 14.71 -23.66 23.11
CA LEU A 35 15.75 -24.56 22.60
C LEU A 35 15.23 -25.57 21.57
N LEU A 36 13.92 -25.64 21.36
CA LEU A 36 13.40 -26.21 20.12
C LEU A 36 13.82 -25.26 19.01
N PRO A 37 14.53 -25.71 17.95
CA PRO A 37 14.56 -24.93 16.73
C PRO A 37 13.09 -24.75 16.37
N LEU A 38 12.55 -23.54 16.54
CA LEU A 38 11.32 -23.16 15.88
C LEU A 38 11.50 -23.68 14.45
N PRO A 39 10.61 -24.53 13.93
CA PRO A 39 10.80 -25.02 12.59
C PRO A 39 10.83 -23.79 11.69
N LEU A 40 12.04 -23.40 11.27
CA LEU A 40 12.33 -22.52 10.13
C LEU A 40 11.85 -23.18 8.82
N TRP A 41 10.89 -24.11 8.92
CA TRP A 41 10.33 -24.96 7.89
C TRP A 41 8.98 -24.44 7.40
N ALA A 42 8.61 -23.20 7.73
CA ALA A 42 7.44 -22.52 7.14
C ALA A 42 7.81 -21.63 5.92
N GLN A 43 9.03 -21.71 5.39
CA GLN A 43 9.52 -20.79 4.33
C GLN A 43 9.90 -21.45 3.00
N TRP A 44 9.65 -22.75 2.81
CA TRP A 44 9.79 -23.33 1.48
C TRP A 44 8.62 -22.88 0.62
N LYS A 45 8.76 -21.72 -0.02
CA LYS A 45 7.95 -21.38 -1.20
C LYS A 45 8.23 -22.47 -2.23
N VAL A 46 7.34 -23.44 -2.34
CA VAL A 46 7.41 -24.42 -3.43
C VAL A 46 6.99 -23.65 -4.68
N PRO A 47 7.90 -23.41 -5.63
CA PRO A 47 7.51 -22.79 -6.88
C PRO A 47 6.46 -23.69 -7.53
N LEU A 48 5.30 -23.15 -7.88
CA LEU A 48 4.23 -23.94 -8.50
C LEU A 48 4.72 -24.64 -9.78
N ASN A 49 5.75 -24.08 -10.44
CA ASN A 49 6.47 -24.68 -11.56
C ASN A 49 7.98 -24.40 -11.45
N PRO A 50 8.87 -25.39 -11.70
CA PRO A 50 10.31 -25.13 -11.91
C PRO A 50 10.49 -24.18 -13.11
N THR A 51 11.27 -23.12 -12.93
CA THR A 51 11.24 -21.94 -13.82
C THR A 51 12.37 -21.92 -14.86
N GLU A 52 12.04 -22.23 -16.11
CA GLU A 52 12.89 -21.86 -17.26
C GLU A 52 12.56 -20.43 -17.71
N TRP A 53 13.51 -19.51 -17.50
CA TRP A 53 13.37 -18.11 -17.92
C TRP A 53 13.85 -17.92 -19.35
N LYS A 54 12.98 -17.38 -20.20
CA LYS A 54 13.34 -16.83 -21.53
C LYS A 54 13.54 -15.33 -21.42
N VAL A 55 14.25 -14.72 -22.38
CA VAL A 55 14.63 -13.30 -22.31
C VAL A 55 14.26 -12.55 -23.59
N VAL A 56 13.48 -11.47 -23.45
CA VAL A 56 13.36 -10.42 -24.47
C VAL A 56 14.38 -9.34 -24.16
N ARG A 57 15.23 -9.00 -25.13
CA ARG A 57 16.30 -8.02 -24.96
C ARG A 57 15.93 -6.69 -25.63
N THR A 58 16.16 -5.61 -24.92
CA THR A 58 16.07 -4.24 -25.43
C THR A 58 17.42 -3.52 -25.24
N GLU A 59 17.49 -2.24 -25.58
CA GLU A 59 18.69 -1.42 -25.40
C GLU A 59 19.04 -1.27 -23.92
N ARG A 60 18.02 -1.00 -23.08
CA ARG A 60 18.16 -0.67 -21.65
C ARG A 60 17.73 -1.77 -20.69
N PHE A 61 16.91 -2.73 -21.15
CA PHE A 61 16.27 -3.72 -20.30
C PHE A 61 16.40 -5.16 -20.81
N LEU A 62 16.45 -6.10 -19.88
CA LEU A 62 16.39 -7.55 -20.12
C LEU A 62 15.13 -8.11 -19.47
N ILE A 63 14.09 -8.43 -20.25
CA ILE A 63 12.81 -8.93 -19.73
C ILE A 63 12.85 -10.45 -19.67
N HIS A 64 13.00 -10.98 -18.46
CA HIS A 64 12.90 -12.40 -18.13
C HIS A 64 11.42 -12.79 -17.99
N TYR A 65 10.98 -13.82 -18.71
CA TYR A 65 9.60 -14.29 -18.70
C TYR A 65 9.51 -15.82 -18.77
N GLN A 66 8.37 -16.37 -18.33
CA GLN A 66 8.08 -17.81 -18.35
C GLN A 66 7.35 -18.24 -19.63
N LYS A 67 7.35 -19.54 -19.93
CA LYS A 67 6.60 -20.09 -21.07
C LYS A 67 5.12 -19.69 -20.99
N GLY A 68 4.56 -19.20 -22.10
CA GLY A 68 3.18 -18.70 -22.17
C GLY A 68 3.05 -17.18 -22.05
N SER A 69 4.03 -16.49 -21.48
CA SER A 69 3.98 -15.03 -21.25
C SER A 69 4.72 -14.18 -22.30
N TYR A 70 5.00 -14.74 -23.48
CA TYR A 70 5.83 -14.06 -24.49
C TYR A 70 5.22 -12.72 -24.95
N LEU A 71 3.93 -12.69 -25.25
CA LEU A 71 3.25 -11.47 -25.70
C LEU A 71 3.29 -10.38 -24.62
N THR A 72 3.01 -10.76 -23.36
CA THR A 72 3.11 -9.84 -22.21
C THR A 72 4.53 -9.33 -22.01
N ALA A 73 5.55 -10.19 -22.21
CA ALA A 73 6.96 -9.80 -22.10
C ALA A 73 7.39 -8.84 -23.21
N VAL A 74 6.92 -9.03 -24.44
CA VAL A 74 7.14 -8.10 -25.56
C VAL A 74 6.48 -6.75 -25.27
N GLU A 75 5.27 -6.75 -24.73
CA GLU A 75 4.58 -5.51 -24.36
C GLU A 75 5.28 -4.79 -23.19
N ALA A 76 5.71 -5.51 -22.16
CA ALA A 76 6.52 -4.96 -21.08
C ALA A 76 7.84 -4.36 -21.61
N ALA A 77 8.52 -5.06 -22.52
CA ALA A 77 9.72 -4.56 -23.18
C ALA A 77 9.46 -3.26 -23.95
N ARG A 78 8.35 -3.19 -24.70
CA ARG A 78 7.94 -2.01 -25.45
C ARG A 78 7.66 -0.82 -24.52
N ILE A 79 6.88 -1.04 -23.45
CA ILE A 79 6.56 -0.01 -22.45
C ILE A 79 7.85 0.51 -21.81
N ALA A 80 8.67 -0.37 -21.23
CA ALA A 80 9.90 -0.01 -20.54
C ALA A 80 10.84 0.82 -21.44
N GLN A 81 11.08 0.34 -22.66
CA GLN A 81 11.96 1.01 -23.61
C GLN A 81 11.39 2.36 -24.09
N SER A 82 10.06 2.48 -24.24
CA SER A 82 9.41 3.73 -24.67
C SER A 82 9.39 4.81 -23.59
N GLU A 83 9.29 4.43 -22.31
CA GLU A 83 9.23 5.38 -21.18
C GLU A 83 10.61 5.84 -20.73
N ALA A 84 11.65 5.04 -21.00
CA ALA A 84 13.01 5.35 -20.56
C ALA A 84 13.50 6.75 -20.98
N PRO A 85 13.38 7.23 -22.24
CA PRO A 85 13.86 8.57 -22.60
C PRO A 85 13.21 9.69 -21.78
N ARG A 86 11.92 9.54 -21.43
CA ARG A 86 11.21 10.51 -20.58
C ARG A 86 11.77 10.49 -19.15
N ILE A 87 11.96 9.30 -18.58
CA ILE A 87 12.55 9.14 -17.23
C ILE A 87 13.98 9.68 -17.20
N GLU A 88 14.79 9.37 -18.21
CA GLU A 88 16.16 9.89 -18.36
C GLU A 88 16.17 11.42 -18.40
N SER A 89 15.22 12.04 -19.11
CA SER A 89 15.09 13.50 -19.15
C SER A 89 14.66 14.09 -17.82
N LEU A 90 13.72 13.47 -17.10
CA LEU A 90 13.21 13.95 -15.82
C LEU A 90 14.28 13.88 -14.73
N LEU A 91 15.05 12.79 -14.70
CA LEU A 91 16.11 12.55 -13.73
C LEU A 91 17.48 13.07 -14.19
N ARG A 92 17.59 13.53 -15.44
CA ARG A 92 18.85 13.90 -16.11
C ARG A 92 19.92 12.82 -15.95
N HIS A 93 19.53 11.55 -16.10
CA HIS A 93 20.37 10.40 -15.81
C HIS A 93 20.18 9.30 -16.85
N ARG A 94 21.25 8.61 -17.23
CA ARG A 94 21.18 7.39 -18.05
C ARG A 94 21.67 6.23 -17.21
N LEU A 95 20.96 5.10 -17.30
CA LEU A 95 21.33 3.89 -16.57
C LEU A 95 22.77 3.48 -16.91
N HIS A 96 23.58 3.20 -15.89
CA HIS A 96 24.94 2.69 -16.10
C HIS A 96 24.96 1.25 -16.62
N HIS A 97 23.91 0.48 -16.32
CA HIS A 97 23.80 -0.92 -16.68
C HIS A 97 22.37 -1.28 -17.11
N ARG A 98 22.22 -2.38 -17.86
CA ARG A 98 20.89 -2.88 -18.23
C ARG A 98 20.17 -3.44 -17.01
N ILE A 99 18.93 -3.00 -16.79
CA ILE A 99 18.09 -3.50 -15.71
C ILE A 99 17.44 -4.82 -16.13
N LYS A 100 17.51 -5.82 -15.24
CA LYS A 100 16.83 -7.11 -15.44
C LYS A 100 15.41 -7.00 -14.90
N ILE A 101 14.41 -7.36 -15.69
CA ILE A 101 13.01 -7.32 -15.29
C ILE A 101 12.47 -8.75 -15.29
N PHE A 102 12.04 -9.26 -14.15
CA PHE A 102 11.45 -10.59 -14.00
C PHE A 102 9.92 -10.45 -13.98
N LEU A 103 9.29 -10.85 -15.09
CA LEU A 103 7.86 -10.80 -15.27
C LEU A 103 7.23 -12.17 -14.95
N TYR A 104 6.48 -12.23 -13.87
CA TYR A 104 5.72 -13.40 -13.47
C TYR A 104 4.34 -13.44 -14.19
N PRO A 105 3.85 -14.63 -14.59
CA PRO A 105 2.58 -14.75 -15.30
C PRO A 105 1.36 -14.37 -14.45
N SER A 106 1.48 -14.46 -13.13
CA SER A 106 0.40 -14.16 -12.18
C SER A 106 0.95 -13.71 -10.83
N ASP A 107 0.09 -13.08 -10.02
CA ASP A 107 0.41 -12.72 -8.63
C ASP A 107 0.79 -13.94 -7.78
N GLN A 108 0.19 -15.11 -8.05
CA GLN A 108 0.46 -16.35 -7.32
C GLN A 108 1.87 -16.88 -7.61
N ASP A 109 2.29 -16.86 -8.88
CA ASP A 109 3.65 -17.23 -9.28
C ASP A 109 4.66 -16.23 -8.69
N PHE A 110 4.28 -14.96 -8.60
CA PHE A 110 5.09 -13.93 -7.96
C PHE A 110 5.20 -14.16 -6.44
N GLN A 111 4.13 -14.50 -5.72
CA GLN A 111 4.21 -14.76 -4.28
C GLN A 111 5.07 -15.97 -3.94
N SER A 112 5.06 -17.00 -4.80
CA SER A 112 5.92 -18.18 -4.70
C SER A 112 7.35 -17.97 -5.22
N ASN A 113 7.74 -16.73 -5.56
CA ASN A 113 9.09 -16.44 -6.04
C ASN A 113 10.18 -16.80 -5.02
N SER A 114 11.26 -17.42 -5.49
CA SER A 114 12.48 -17.68 -4.71
C SER A 114 13.47 -16.49 -4.71
N ILE A 115 13.10 -15.40 -5.37
CA ILE A 115 13.91 -14.19 -5.55
C ILE A 115 14.02 -13.42 -4.24
N LEU A 116 12.95 -13.41 -3.43
CA LEU A 116 12.91 -12.86 -2.08
C LEU A 116 12.97 -13.97 -1.01
N PRO A 117 13.77 -13.79 0.07
CA PRO A 117 13.77 -14.68 1.23
C PRO A 117 12.48 -14.61 2.07
N GLY A 118 11.56 -13.69 1.77
CA GLY A 118 10.23 -13.56 2.42
C GLY A 118 9.09 -13.42 1.41
N ILE A 119 7.84 -13.57 1.84
CA ILE A 119 6.65 -13.32 1.00
C ILE A 119 6.54 -11.80 0.80
N PRO A 120 6.60 -11.27 -0.44
CA PRO A 120 6.39 -9.84 -0.67
C PRO A 120 5.03 -9.39 -0.13
N SER A 121 4.98 -8.21 0.48
CA SER A 121 3.73 -7.64 1.00
C SER A 121 2.72 -7.43 -0.14
N GLU A 122 1.42 -7.42 0.16
CA GLU A 122 0.40 -7.12 -0.86
C GLU A 122 0.59 -5.74 -1.51
N SER A 123 1.10 -4.76 -0.76
CA SER A 123 1.51 -3.45 -1.29
C SER A 123 2.64 -3.51 -2.31
N THR A 124 3.36 -4.62 -2.37
CA THR A 124 4.44 -4.88 -3.32
C THR A 124 3.83 -5.42 -4.62
N GLY A 125 3.16 -4.54 -5.37
CA GLY A 125 2.65 -4.86 -6.72
C GLY A 125 3.77 -5.18 -7.72
N GLY A 126 4.99 -4.76 -7.40
CA GLY A 126 6.28 -5.17 -7.94
C GLY A 126 7.33 -4.77 -6.90
N PHE A 127 8.60 -5.14 -7.10
CA PHE A 127 9.69 -4.54 -6.34
C PHE A 127 10.96 -4.44 -7.17
N THR A 128 11.81 -3.51 -6.75
CA THR A 128 13.15 -3.33 -7.27
C THR A 128 14.17 -3.77 -6.21
N ASP A 129 14.88 -4.86 -6.49
CA ASP A 129 16.02 -5.32 -5.70
C ASP A 129 17.26 -4.55 -6.16
N PHE A 130 17.54 -3.47 -5.43
CA PHE A 130 18.66 -2.57 -5.70
C PHE A 130 20.00 -3.31 -5.72
N ALA A 131 20.25 -4.22 -4.77
CA ALA A 131 21.55 -4.91 -4.66
C ALA A 131 21.87 -5.83 -5.84
N ARG A 132 20.86 -6.21 -6.63
CA ARG A 132 21.01 -7.07 -7.83
C ARG A 132 20.55 -6.42 -9.12
N HIS A 133 20.24 -5.11 -9.08
CA HIS A 133 19.78 -4.33 -10.23
C HIS A 133 18.65 -5.01 -11.01
N ARG A 134 17.64 -5.49 -10.28
CA ARG A 134 16.52 -6.24 -10.88
C ARG A 134 15.17 -5.72 -10.39
N VAL A 135 14.26 -5.57 -11.35
CA VAL A 135 12.84 -5.31 -11.14
C VAL A 135 12.10 -6.64 -11.23
N VAL A 136 11.09 -6.84 -10.39
CA VAL A 136 10.33 -8.09 -10.30
C VAL A 136 8.86 -7.75 -10.14
N LEU A 137 8.01 -8.23 -11.03
CA LEU A 137 6.59 -7.91 -10.99
C LEU A 137 5.73 -9.05 -11.57
N PRO A 138 4.51 -9.26 -11.06
CA PRO A 138 3.49 -10.07 -11.70
C PRO A 138 2.76 -9.34 -12.83
N PHE A 139 2.09 -10.12 -13.67
CA PHE A 139 1.03 -9.63 -14.54
C PHE A 139 -0.34 -10.06 -13.99
N ASN A 140 -1.22 -9.09 -13.76
CA ASN A 140 -2.56 -9.33 -13.19
C ASN A 140 -3.67 -9.43 -14.26
N GLY A 141 -3.32 -9.43 -15.55
CA GLY A 141 -4.27 -9.43 -16.66
C GLY A 141 -4.67 -8.04 -17.19
N ASN A 142 -4.27 -6.96 -16.51
CA ASN A 142 -4.54 -5.58 -16.93
C ASN A 142 -3.26 -4.88 -17.40
N TYR A 143 -3.24 -4.47 -18.67
CA TYR A 143 -2.09 -3.80 -19.27
C TYR A 143 -1.86 -2.38 -18.76
N GLN A 144 -2.91 -1.70 -18.28
CA GLN A 144 -2.74 -0.38 -17.64
C GLN A 144 -2.05 -0.51 -16.29
N ASP A 145 -2.43 -1.51 -15.50
CA ASP A 145 -1.78 -1.82 -14.22
C ASP A 145 -0.33 -2.26 -14.47
N LEU A 146 -0.10 -3.11 -15.49
CA LEU A 146 1.25 -3.49 -15.91
C LEU A 146 2.10 -2.26 -16.23
N ARG A 147 1.59 -1.31 -17.04
CA ARG A 147 2.32 -0.08 -17.37
C ARG A 147 2.64 0.72 -16.11
N HIS A 148 1.67 0.93 -15.23
CA HIS A 148 1.86 1.70 -14.01
C HIS A 148 2.95 1.08 -13.12
N VAL A 149 2.79 -0.20 -12.74
CA VAL A 149 3.72 -0.91 -11.85
C VAL A 149 5.10 -1.00 -12.49
N LEU A 150 5.18 -1.37 -13.77
CA LEU A 150 6.46 -1.48 -14.45
C LEU A 150 7.21 -0.15 -14.49
N VAL A 151 6.52 0.96 -14.80
CA VAL A 151 7.15 2.29 -14.83
C VAL A 151 7.52 2.74 -13.42
N HIS A 152 6.66 2.49 -12.43
CA HIS A 152 6.94 2.77 -11.01
C HIS A 152 8.27 2.11 -10.59
N GLU A 153 8.41 0.80 -10.83
CA GLU A 153 9.63 0.07 -10.47
C GLU A 153 10.86 0.48 -11.32
N ILE A 154 10.67 0.84 -12.59
CA ILE A 154 11.77 1.37 -13.39
C ILE A 154 12.27 2.69 -12.79
N VAL A 155 11.40 3.56 -12.30
CA VAL A 155 11.82 4.82 -11.65
C VAL A 155 12.66 4.52 -10.40
N HIS A 156 12.28 3.52 -9.59
CA HIS A 156 13.13 3.03 -8.51
C HIS A 156 14.50 2.55 -9.01
N ALA A 157 14.55 1.79 -10.10
CA ALA A 157 15.83 1.35 -10.67
C ALA A 157 16.73 2.54 -11.06
N TYR A 158 16.16 3.61 -11.63
CA TYR A 158 16.92 4.85 -11.89
C TYR A 158 17.34 5.55 -10.60
N GLN A 159 16.46 5.64 -9.59
CA GLN A 159 16.79 6.26 -8.31
C GLN A 159 18.00 5.55 -7.66
N PHE A 160 17.99 4.22 -7.61
CA PHE A 160 19.09 3.44 -7.07
C PHE A 160 20.37 3.56 -7.90
N ASP A 161 20.28 3.58 -9.23
CA ASP A 161 21.45 3.77 -10.10
C ASP A 161 22.05 5.19 -9.99
N ILE A 162 21.26 6.21 -9.65
CA ILE A 162 21.75 7.56 -9.34
C ILE A 162 22.41 7.61 -7.96
N ALA A 163 21.87 6.86 -6.99
CA ALA A 163 22.36 6.84 -5.62
C ALA A 163 23.69 6.05 -5.46
N ASP A 164 24.09 5.27 -6.47
CA ASP A 164 25.39 4.59 -6.58
C ASP A 164 25.80 3.86 -5.30
N ASP A 165 25.04 2.82 -4.93
CA ASP A 165 25.19 1.99 -3.71
C ASP A 165 25.03 2.71 -2.36
N THR A 166 24.60 3.98 -2.35
CA THR A 166 24.20 4.66 -1.11
C THR A 166 23.02 3.93 -0.47
N ASN A 167 23.08 3.73 0.85
CA ASN A 167 22.03 3.02 1.61
C ASN A 167 20.65 3.64 1.33
N PRO A 168 19.71 2.92 0.69
CA PRO A 168 18.43 3.49 0.29
C PRO A 168 17.56 3.93 1.49
N GLY A 169 17.83 3.40 2.68
CA GLY A 169 17.12 3.76 3.91
C GLY A 169 17.37 5.20 4.41
N ILE A 170 18.27 5.96 3.78
CA ILE A 170 18.51 7.37 4.13
C ILE A 170 17.58 8.33 3.38
N PHE A 171 16.90 7.88 2.32
CA PHE A 171 16.06 8.75 1.49
C PHE A 171 14.64 8.82 2.03
N PRO A 172 13.99 10.01 2.04
CA PRO A 172 12.61 10.12 2.47
C PRO A 172 11.68 9.26 1.60
N LEU A 173 10.86 8.43 2.24
CA LEU A 173 9.93 7.54 1.53
C LEU A 173 8.92 8.32 0.68
N TRP A 174 8.42 9.45 1.16
CA TRP A 174 7.50 10.31 0.40
C TRP A 174 8.13 10.83 -0.91
N LEU A 175 9.44 11.00 -0.95
CA LEU A 175 10.16 11.42 -2.16
C LEU A 175 10.33 10.23 -3.10
N MET A 176 10.80 9.10 -2.57
CA MET A 176 11.06 7.89 -3.36
C MET A 176 9.78 7.35 -4.00
N GLU A 177 8.76 7.07 -3.19
CA GLU A 177 7.45 6.56 -3.63
C GLU A 177 6.69 7.61 -4.44
N GLY A 178 6.71 8.86 -3.98
CA GLY A 178 6.02 9.96 -4.65
C GLY A 178 6.52 10.21 -6.08
N MET A 179 7.83 10.12 -6.32
CA MET A 179 8.41 10.18 -7.66
C MET A 179 7.96 9.01 -8.53
N CYS A 180 7.92 7.79 -7.99
CA CYS A 180 7.52 6.60 -8.74
C CYS A 180 6.03 6.64 -9.12
N GLU A 181 5.16 7.04 -8.20
CA GLU A 181 3.75 7.30 -8.48
C GLU A 181 3.57 8.41 -9.51
N TYR A 182 4.20 9.57 -9.30
CA TYR A 182 4.04 10.73 -10.18
C TYR A 182 4.59 10.49 -11.59
N PHE A 183 5.77 9.87 -11.71
CA PHE A 183 6.34 9.60 -13.02
C PHE A 183 5.64 8.45 -13.75
N SER A 184 4.94 7.55 -13.06
CA SER A 184 4.16 6.48 -13.70
C SER A 184 2.75 6.91 -14.10
N LEU A 185 2.06 7.69 -13.24
CA LEU A 185 0.64 8.06 -13.40
C LEU A 185 0.39 9.55 -13.68
N GLY A 186 1.30 10.44 -13.32
CA GLY A 186 1.03 11.88 -13.28
C GLY A 186 0.10 12.24 -12.11
N TRP A 187 -0.83 13.18 -12.32
CA TRP A 187 -1.90 13.47 -11.36
C TRP A 187 -3.14 12.63 -11.68
N ASP A 188 -3.39 11.59 -10.90
CA ASP A 188 -4.51 10.67 -11.13
C ASP A 188 -5.72 10.89 -10.22
N ALA A 189 -6.87 10.37 -10.61
CA ALA A 189 -8.14 10.58 -9.92
C ALA A 189 -8.18 9.98 -8.50
N GLN A 190 -7.46 8.88 -8.23
CA GLN A 190 -7.40 8.30 -6.89
C GLN A 190 -6.66 9.23 -5.94
N THR A 191 -5.54 9.78 -6.40
CA THR A 191 -4.77 10.76 -5.63
C THR A 191 -5.57 12.03 -5.42
N ASP A 192 -6.21 12.57 -6.46
CA ASP A 192 -7.07 13.75 -6.34
C ASP A 192 -8.20 13.54 -5.32
N ALA A 193 -8.94 12.44 -5.42
CA ALA A 193 -9.98 12.09 -4.47
C ALA A 193 -9.45 11.98 -3.03
N ARG A 194 -8.28 11.35 -2.84
CA ARG A 194 -7.67 11.18 -1.53
C ARG A 194 -7.24 12.50 -0.91
N ILE A 195 -6.52 13.33 -1.66
CA ILE A 195 -6.03 14.61 -1.16
C ILE A 195 -7.20 15.57 -0.91
N ARG A 196 -8.20 15.58 -1.81
CA ARG A 196 -9.43 16.35 -1.62
C ARG A 196 -10.13 16.00 -0.31
N ASP A 197 -10.33 14.71 -0.04
CA ASP A 197 -10.94 14.23 1.22
C ASP A 197 -10.16 14.72 2.45
N LEU A 198 -8.82 14.59 2.43
CA LEU A 198 -7.99 15.06 3.54
C LEU A 198 -8.06 16.58 3.74
N MET A 199 -8.11 17.35 2.66
CA MET A 199 -8.24 18.81 2.71
C MET A 199 -9.59 19.25 3.26
N ILE A 200 -10.69 18.62 2.81
CA ILE A 200 -12.06 18.86 3.29
C ILE A 200 -12.15 18.72 4.81
N HIS A 201 -11.49 17.71 5.36
CA HIS A 201 -11.55 17.40 6.80
C HIS A 201 -10.41 18.04 7.61
N GLY A 202 -9.55 18.84 7.00
CA GLY A 202 -8.42 19.49 7.69
C GLY A 202 -7.39 18.50 8.25
N ARG A 203 -7.18 17.36 7.58
CA ARG A 203 -6.30 16.26 8.00
C ARG A 203 -5.12 16.00 7.06
N MET A 204 -4.87 16.92 6.12
CA MET A 204 -3.74 16.78 5.21
C MET A 204 -2.43 16.88 6.02
N PRO A 205 -1.58 15.83 6.06
CA PRO A 205 -0.32 15.89 6.77
C PRO A 205 0.61 16.90 6.10
N GLY A 206 1.40 17.60 6.90
CA GLY A 206 2.50 18.42 6.41
C GLY A 206 3.70 17.59 5.96
N LEU A 207 4.64 18.25 5.28
CA LEU A 207 5.90 17.66 4.82
C LEU A 207 6.68 16.98 5.97
N TRP A 208 6.71 17.59 7.16
CA TRP A 208 7.42 17.05 8.32
C TRP A 208 6.81 15.74 8.83
N GLU A 209 5.48 15.64 8.85
CA GLU A 209 4.76 14.42 9.27
C GLU A 209 5.01 13.27 8.28
N LEU A 210 5.09 13.58 6.98
CA LEU A 210 5.47 12.62 5.95
C LEU A 210 6.93 12.19 6.10
N HIS A 211 7.84 13.15 6.33
CA HIS A 211 9.27 12.89 6.44
C HIS A 211 9.63 12.04 7.67
N THR A 212 8.97 12.28 8.80
CA THR A 212 9.22 11.58 10.07
C THR A 212 8.41 10.29 10.25
N GLY A 213 7.54 9.94 9.28
CA GLY A 213 6.70 8.74 9.34
C GLY A 213 5.56 8.82 10.35
N GLN A 214 5.16 10.03 10.75
CA GLN A 214 4.01 10.27 11.64
C GLN A 214 2.67 10.20 10.89
N ALA A 215 2.70 10.39 9.57
CA ALA A 215 1.54 10.21 8.72
C ALA A 215 1.23 8.73 8.46
N ASN A 216 0.01 8.44 8.00
CA ASN A 216 -0.34 7.11 7.49
C ASN A 216 0.65 6.70 6.37
N PRO A 217 1.23 5.48 6.39
CA PRO A 217 2.22 5.04 5.39
C PRO A 217 1.79 5.18 3.93
N TYR A 218 0.49 5.07 3.63
CA TYR A 218 -0.04 5.28 2.29
C TYR A 218 0.16 6.72 1.77
N MET A 219 0.40 7.67 2.68
CA MET A 219 0.71 9.05 2.31
C MET A 219 2.12 9.21 1.73
N ASN A 220 3.03 8.25 1.89
CA ASN A 220 4.28 8.26 1.15
C ASN A 220 4.02 8.20 -0.36
N TYR A 221 3.00 7.44 -0.78
CA TYR A 221 2.57 7.32 -2.16
C TYR A 221 1.75 8.56 -2.56
N LYS A 222 0.58 8.76 -1.93
CA LYS A 222 -0.38 9.78 -2.39
C LYS A 222 -0.02 11.20 -1.97
N GLY A 223 0.52 11.38 -0.77
CA GLY A 223 1.06 12.66 -0.32
C GLY A 223 2.35 13.01 -1.06
N GLY A 224 3.24 12.04 -1.25
CA GLY A 224 4.44 12.18 -2.07
C GLY A 224 4.13 12.61 -3.50
N GLN A 225 3.21 11.91 -4.17
CA GLN A 225 2.73 12.25 -5.52
C GLN A 225 2.13 13.66 -5.59
N ALA A 226 1.44 14.12 -4.55
CA ALA A 226 0.93 15.49 -4.46
C ALA A 226 2.00 16.55 -4.26
N ILE A 227 3.10 16.22 -3.57
CA ILE A 227 4.28 17.09 -3.50
C ILE A 227 4.95 17.17 -4.88
N MET A 228 5.11 16.05 -5.58
CA MET A 228 5.68 16.04 -6.93
C MET A 228 4.84 16.87 -7.91
N GLU A 229 3.52 16.75 -7.85
CA GLU A 229 2.61 17.58 -8.65
C GLU A 229 2.80 19.07 -8.35
N PHE A 230 2.88 19.46 -7.07
CA PHE A 230 3.14 20.86 -6.71
C PHE A 230 4.49 21.36 -7.25
N ILE A 231 5.54 20.54 -7.14
CA ILE A 231 6.86 20.88 -7.68
C ILE A 231 6.77 21.08 -9.20
N ALA A 232 6.12 20.15 -9.89
CA ALA A 232 5.97 20.20 -11.34
C ALA A 232 5.17 21.42 -11.81
N GLN A 233 4.08 21.76 -11.13
CA GLN A 233 3.25 22.92 -11.47
C GLN A 233 3.97 24.25 -11.27
N ARG A 234 4.84 24.36 -10.26
CA ARG A 234 5.52 25.62 -9.91
C ARG A 234 6.87 25.80 -10.59
N TRP A 235 7.66 24.73 -10.75
CA TRP A 235 9.04 24.81 -11.26
C TRP A 235 9.30 23.92 -12.48
N GLY A 236 8.31 23.18 -12.95
CA GLY A 236 8.45 22.19 -14.02
C GLY A 236 8.89 20.81 -13.50
N PRO A 237 8.51 19.73 -14.18
CA PRO A 237 8.70 18.36 -13.69
C PRO A 237 10.18 17.95 -13.58
N GLN A 238 11.09 18.56 -14.35
CA GLN A 238 12.54 18.31 -14.24
C GLN A 238 13.11 18.78 -12.90
N ARG A 239 12.43 19.70 -12.19
CA ARG A 239 12.87 20.16 -10.87
C ARG A 239 12.81 19.06 -9.82
N ILE A 240 11.93 18.07 -9.99
CA ILE A 240 11.85 16.90 -9.11
C ILE A 240 13.17 16.11 -9.14
N GLY A 241 13.66 15.79 -10.34
CA GLY A 241 14.93 15.07 -10.49
C GLY A 241 16.14 15.89 -10.05
N PHE A 242 16.10 17.22 -10.23
CA PHE A 242 17.12 18.12 -9.67
C PHE A 242 17.15 18.06 -8.15
N PHE A 243 16.01 18.23 -7.48
CA PHE A 243 15.90 18.15 -6.02
C PHE A 243 16.40 16.81 -5.47
N TYR A 244 16.02 15.70 -6.11
CA TYR A 244 16.48 14.37 -5.73
C TYR A 244 18.02 14.26 -5.76
N LYS A 245 18.66 14.80 -6.80
CA LYS A 245 20.13 14.79 -6.93
C LYS A 245 20.83 15.71 -5.93
N GLU A 246 20.26 16.88 -5.67
CA GLU A 246 20.77 17.78 -4.61
C GLU A 246 20.72 17.09 -3.24
N LEU A 247 19.62 16.39 -2.94
CA LEU A 247 19.50 15.65 -1.68
C LEU A 247 20.55 14.55 -1.55
N ILE A 248 20.84 13.82 -2.63
CA ILE A 248 21.92 12.81 -2.64
C ILE A 248 23.28 13.46 -2.40
N SER A 249 23.57 14.56 -3.10
CA SER A 249 24.87 15.24 -3.05
C SER A 249 25.13 15.89 -1.70
N LEU A 250 24.13 16.60 -1.16
CA LEU A 250 24.25 17.40 0.06
C LEU A 250 24.04 16.56 1.31
N ARG A 251 23.28 15.46 1.22
CA ARG A 251 22.88 14.59 2.35
C ARG A 251 22.20 15.35 3.50
N ASP A 252 21.59 16.48 3.16
CA ASP A 252 20.87 17.34 4.08
C ASP A 252 19.60 17.83 3.39
N LEU A 253 18.46 17.60 4.04
CA LEU A 253 17.16 17.93 3.46
C LEU A 253 16.99 19.44 3.32
N GLU A 254 17.41 20.21 4.32
CA GLU A 254 17.23 21.66 4.36
C GLU A 254 18.06 22.33 3.26
N LEU A 255 19.33 21.96 3.14
CA LEU A 255 20.21 22.45 2.07
C LEU A 255 19.70 22.05 0.68
N ALA A 256 19.12 20.86 0.54
CA ALA A 256 18.51 20.43 -0.72
C ALA A 256 17.28 21.27 -1.08
N PHE A 257 16.45 21.65 -0.10
CA PHE A 257 15.31 22.56 -0.31
C PHE A 257 15.79 23.96 -0.71
N GLU A 258 16.80 24.50 -0.01
CA GLU A 258 17.40 25.79 -0.34
C GLU A 258 17.99 25.80 -1.75
N SER A 259 18.75 24.77 -2.12
CA SER A 259 19.35 24.64 -3.46
C SER A 259 18.29 24.47 -4.57
N ALA A 260 17.30 23.61 -4.36
CA ALA A 260 16.31 23.31 -5.39
C ALA A 260 15.24 24.39 -5.56
N PHE A 261 14.81 25.01 -4.47
CA PHE A 261 13.62 25.87 -4.46
C PHE A 261 13.90 27.28 -3.95
N GLY A 262 15.11 27.57 -3.45
CA GLY A 262 15.47 28.87 -2.90
C GLY A 262 14.76 29.21 -1.59
N MET A 263 14.32 28.20 -0.84
CA MET A 263 13.56 28.38 0.40
C MET A 263 13.74 27.19 1.33
N SER A 264 13.45 27.41 2.62
CA SER A 264 13.47 26.35 3.64
C SER A 264 12.40 25.28 3.42
N ALA A 265 12.59 24.08 3.97
CA ALA A 265 11.59 23.02 3.92
C ALA A 265 10.27 23.45 4.57
N ALA A 266 10.34 24.23 5.65
CA ALA A 266 9.18 24.81 6.32
C ALA A 266 8.44 25.82 5.44
N SER A 267 9.16 26.71 4.73
CA SER A 267 8.55 27.65 3.80
C SER A 267 7.90 26.93 2.62
N PHE A 268 8.54 25.89 2.11
CA PHE A 268 7.99 25.04 1.07
C PHE A 268 6.68 24.38 1.52
N ASP A 269 6.62 23.81 2.73
CA ASP A 269 5.41 23.18 3.27
C ASP A 269 4.24 24.18 3.38
N LEU A 270 4.51 25.42 3.80
CA LEU A 270 3.50 26.47 3.83
C LEU A 270 2.97 26.81 2.44
N GLU A 271 3.86 26.94 1.45
CA GLU A 271 3.48 27.21 0.07
C GLU A 271 2.71 26.05 -0.57
N TRP A 272 3.10 24.81 -0.27
CA TRP A 272 2.40 23.61 -0.71
C TRP A 272 0.99 23.52 -0.12
N LYS A 273 0.82 23.79 1.18
CA LYS A 273 -0.49 23.86 1.85
C LYS A 273 -1.38 24.94 1.24
N LYS A 274 -0.82 26.12 0.92
CA LYS A 274 -1.55 27.18 0.21
C LYS A 274 -2.00 26.72 -1.19
N TYR A 275 -1.13 26.06 -1.94
CA TYR A 275 -1.47 25.49 -3.24
C TYR A 275 -2.64 24.49 -3.15
N LEU A 276 -2.61 23.57 -2.19
CA LEU A 276 -3.71 22.62 -1.99
C LEU A 276 -5.01 23.33 -1.58
N ALA A 277 -4.94 24.32 -0.68
CA ALA A 277 -6.11 25.10 -0.28
C ALA A 277 -6.73 25.85 -1.47
N GLN A 278 -5.92 26.39 -2.37
CA GLN A 278 -6.37 27.03 -3.60
C GLN A 278 -6.98 26.02 -4.58
N LYS A 279 -6.30 24.87 -4.79
CA LYS A 279 -6.77 23.80 -5.70
C LYS A 279 -8.15 23.27 -5.31
N TYR A 280 -8.44 23.19 -4.01
CA TYR A 280 -9.73 22.69 -3.51
C TYR A 280 -10.66 23.77 -2.96
N ALA A 281 -10.40 25.07 -3.22
CA ALA A 281 -11.13 26.18 -2.62
C ALA A 281 -12.65 26.05 -2.79
N VAL A 282 -13.14 25.71 -3.99
CA VAL A 282 -14.57 25.55 -4.26
C VAL A 282 -15.19 24.49 -3.36
N VAL A 283 -14.58 23.30 -3.30
CA VAL A 283 -15.10 22.18 -2.50
C VAL A 283 -15.00 22.46 -1.00
N LEU A 284 -13.95 23.17 -0.57
CA LEU A 284 -13.82 23.61 0.82
C LEU A 284 -14.94 24.59 1.21
N GLU A 285 -15.30 25.53 0.33
CA GLU A 285 -16.42 26.46 0.57
C GLU A 285 -17.79 25.77 0.54
N GLU A 286 -17.98 24.77 -0.32
CA GLU A 286 -19.19 23.95 -0.34
C GLU A 286 -19.32 23.11 0.93
N ASN A 287 -18.22 22.51 1.40
CA ASN A 287 -18.23 21.69 2.60
C ASN A 287 -18.56 22.49 3.87
N LYS A 288 -18.19 23.78 3.95
CA LYS A 288 -18.60 24.67 5.06
C LYS A 288 -20.12 24.82 5.16
N LYS A 289 -20.83 24.63 4.05
CA LYS A 289 -22.30 24.69 3.97
C LYS A 289 -22.94 23.30 4.16
N ALA A 290 -22.15 22.24 4.16
CA ALA A 290 -22.64 20.89 4.35
C ALA A 290 -23.16 20.71 5.78
N ASP A 291 -24.28 20.00 5.90
CA ASP A 291 -24.85 19.70 7.21
C ASP A 291 -23.91 18.73 7.96
N PRO A 292 -23.43 19.10 9.17
CA PRO A 292 -22.46 18.30 9.92
C PRO A 292 -22.91 16.86 10.21
N ARG A 293 -24.23 16.60 10.18
CA ARG A 293 -24.79 15.25 10.35
C ARG A 293 -24.39 14.28 9.22
N PHE A 294 -23.95 14.81 8.09
CA PHE A 294 -23.49 14.06 6.92
C PHE A 294 -21.96 14.09 6.74
N SER A 295 -21.23 15.02 7.37
CA SER A 295 -19.76 15.11 7.28
C SER A 295 -19.04 14.01 8.06
N ASP A 296 -19.66 13.46 9.12
CA ASP A 296 -19.05 12.43 9.96
C ASP A 296 -19.11 11.01 9.34
N GLN A 297 -19.64 10.88 8.13
CA GLN A 297 -19.98 9.60 7.52
C GLN A 297 -18.87 9.02 6.65
N THR A 298 -17.95 9.86 6.18
CA THR A 298 -16.90 9.50 5.22
C THR A 298 -15.62 8.99 5.88
N PHE A 299 -15.53 8.94 7.22
CA PHE A 299 -14.28 8.56 7.87
C PHE A 299 -14.41 7.69 9.12
N ARG A 300 -13.79 6.50 9.06
CA ARG A 300 -13.13 5.86 10.20
C ARG A 300 -11.83 5.16 9.79
N TYR A 301 -10.78 5.94 9.60
CA TYR A 301 -9.40 5.44 9.75
C TYR A 301 -9.02 5.46 11.24
N VAL A 302 -9.86 4.86 12.08
CA VAL A 302 -9.53 4.58 13.48
C VAL A 302 -9.03 3.15 13.47
N ASP A 303 -7.71 3.03 13.33
CA ASP A 303 -6.83 1.94 13.74
C ASP A 303 -5.63 1.99 12.80
N GLY A 304 -4.42 2.12 13.35
CA GLY A 304 -3.17 2.51 12.67
C GLY A 304 -2.67 1.64 11.51
N LEU A 305 -3.50 0.71 10.99
CA LEU A 305 -3.25 -0.14 9.83
C LEU A 305 -4.44 -0.17 8.83
N GLY A 306 -5.59 0.45 9.15
CA GLY A 306 -6.83 0.29 8.38
C GLY A 306 -6.95 1.26 7.20
N PHE A 307 -7.14 0.71 5.99
CA PHE A 307 -7.46 1.48 4.79
C PHE A 307 -8.92 1.27 4.43
N GLN A 308 -9.72 2.32 4.24
CA GLN A 308 -11.05 2.19 3.62
C GLN A 308 -10.91 2.35 2.11
N LEU A 309 -10.63 1.26 1.43
CA LEU A 309 -10.34 1.25 0.00
C LEU A 309 -11.60 1.03 -0.82
N ARG A 310 -11.78 1.87 -1.84
CA ARG A 310 -12.78 1.74 -2.90
C ARG A 310 -14.21 1.54 -2.37
N PRO A 311 -14.73 2.50 -1.58
CA PRO A 311 -16.09 2.40 -1.11
C PRO A 311 -17.07 2.35 -2.29
N VAL A 312 -18.06 1.47 -2.21
CA VAL A 312 -19.20 1.42 -3.14
C VAL A 312 -20.49 1.48 -2.34
N PHE A 313 -21.46 2.24 -2.83
CA PHE A 313 -22.76 2.37 -2.18
C PHE A 313 -23.72 1.29 -2.68
N SER A 314 -24.50 0.75 -1.76
CA SER A 314 -25.64 -0.10 -2.08
C SER A 314 -26.65 0.65 -2.95
N PRO A 315 -27.38 -0.02 -3.86
CA PRO A 315 -28.38 0.60 -4.73
C PRO A 315 -29.46 1.42 -3.99
N ASP A 316 -29.80 1.02 -2.75
CA ASP A 316 -30.76 1.74 -1.91
C ASP A 316 -30.15 2.88 -1.08
N GLY A 317 -28.82 3.08 -1.18
CA GLY A 317 -28.08 4.13 -0.46
C GLY A 317 -28.00 3.94 1.05
N LYS A 318 -28.43 2.80 1.60
CA LYS A 318 -28.46 2.57 3.06
C LYS A 318 -27.15 2.07 3.61
N TYR A 319 -26.35 1.43 2.77
CA TYR A 319 -25.06 0.86 3.12
C TYR A 319 -23.97 1.26 2.13
N PHE A 320 -22.73 1.20 2.58
CA PHE A 320 -21.56 1.19 1.72
C PHE A 320 -20.65 0.02 2.09
N ALA A 321 -20.06 -0.60 1.08
CA ALA A 321 -19.08 -1.65 1.22
C ALA A 321 -17.68 -1.11 0.90
N TYR A 322 -16.66 -1.58 1.59
CA TYR A 322 -15.27 -1.16 1.38
C TYR A 322 -14.28 -2.27 1.74
N LEU A 323 -13.09 -2.23 1.15
CA LEU A 323 -12.01 -3.16 1.47
C LEU A 323 -11.11 -2.54 2.56
N SER A 324 -10.73 -3.32 3.57
CA SER A 324 -9.81 -2.91 4.63
C SER A 324 -9.10 -4.13 5.20
N TYR A 325 -8.37 -3.97 6.30
CA TYR A 325 -7.85 -5.05 7.11
C TYR A 325 -8.67 -5.21 8.40
N ASP A 326 -8.92 -6.46 8.80
CA ASP A 326 -9.36 -6.85 10.14
C ASP A 326 -8.18 -7.52 10.86
N GLY A 327 -7.52 -6.78 11.74
CA GLY A 327 -6.19 -7.13 12.23
C GLY A 327 -5.17 -7.12 11.09
N ILE A 328 -4.65 -8.28 10.72
CA ILE A 328 -3.70 -8.46 9.60
C ILE A 328 -4.33 -9.06 8.34
N PHE A 329 -5.62 -9.40 8.38
CA PHE A 329 -6.29 -10.09 7.29
C PHE A 329 -7.09 -9.11 6.43
N PRO A 330 -6.92 -9.09 5.10
CA PRO A 330 -7.85 -8.48 4.19
C PRO A 330 -9.30 -8.88 4.46
N ALA A 331 -10.16 -7.87 4.57
CA ALA A 331 -11.55 -8.03 4.90
C ALA A 331 -12.43 -7.06 4.11
N LEU A 332 -13.57 -7.57 3.68
CA LEU A 332 -14.63 -6.82 3.03
C LEU A 332 -15.62 -6.43 4.11
N PHE A 333 -15.80 -5.14 4.28
CA PHE A 333 -16.71 -4.60 5.27
C PHE A 333 -17.95 -4.03 4.61
N LEU A 334 -19.07 -4.13 5.30
CA LEU A 334 -20.30 -3.41 5.04
C LEU A 334 -20.61 -2.54 6.24
N GLN A 335 -20.96 -1.28 5.98
CA GLN A 335 -21.31 -0.32 7.01
C GLN A 335 -22.54 0.48 6.58
N ARG A 336 -23.34 0.90 7.55
CA ARG A 336 -24.51 1.77 7.30
C ARG A 336 -24.05 3.17 6.90
N VAL A 337 -24.69 3.74 5.89
CA VAL A 337 -24.61 5.17 5.62
C VAL A 337 -25.29 5.90 6.78
N GLY A 338 -24.61 6.88 7.37
CA GLY A 338 -25.16 7.62 8.49
C GLY A 338 -26.45 8.35 8.09
N GLN A 339 -27.34 8.54 9.06
CA GLN A 339 -28.53 9.37 8.87
C GLN A 339 -28.64 10.37 10.02
N PRO A 340 -29.24 11.57 9.79
CA PRO A 340 -29.54 12.51 10.86
C PRO A 340 -30.26 11.84 12.04
N GLY A 341 -29.70 11.98 13.25
CA GLY A 341 -30.26 11.38 14.46
C GLY A 341 -29.97 9.89 14.65
N MET A 342 -29.17 9.26 13.78
CA MET A 342 -28.72 7.88 13.98
C MET A 342 -27.72 7.80 15.14
N ASP A 343 -27.98 6.86 16.05
CA ASP A 343 -27.07 6.56 17.16
C ASP A 343 -25.66 6.22 16.66
N GLU A 344 -24.66 6.73 17.38
CA GLU A 344 -23.27 6.54 16.99
C GLU A 344 -22.90 5.06 16.98
N SER A 345 -23.29 4.24 17.96
CA SER A 345 -22.92 2.82 17.95
C SER A 345 -23.42 2.07 16.70
N LYS A 346 -24.65 2.38 16.26
CA LYS A 346 -25.25 1.81 15.04
C LYS A 346 -24.62 2.32 13.76
N ARG A 347 -24.22 3.60 13.73
CA ARG A 347 -23.48 4.19 12.60
C ARG A 347 -22.10 3.55 12.45
N ASN A 348 -21.52 3.09 13.56
CA ASN A 348 -20.14 2.60 13.65
C ASN A 348 -20.02 1.09 13.49
N GLU A 349 -21.16 0.42 13.40
CA GLU A 349 -21.24 -1.02 13.25
C GLU A 349 -20.61 -1.43 11.92
N ARG A 350 -19.49 -2.15 12.01
CA ARG A 350 -18.75 -2.70 10.87
C ARG A 350 -19.09 -4.18 10.76
N MET A 351 -19.78 -4.57 9.69
CA MET A 351 -20.09 -5.97 9.40
C MET A 351 -18.99 -6.53 8.50
N VAL A 352 -18.28 -7.56 8.97
CA VAL A 352 -17.32 -8.29 8.13
C VAL A 352 -18.09 -9.25 7.24
N LEU A 353 -18.14 -8.98 5.94
CA LEU A 353 -18.80 -9.84 4.96
C LEU A 353 -17.89 -10.98 4.50
N LEU A 354 -16.63 -10.67 4.21
CA LEU A 354 -15.62 -11.65 3.82
C LEU A 354 -14.31 -11.39 4.53
N ARG A 355 -13.59 -12.46 4.88
CA ARG A 355 -12.23 -12.38 5.39
C ARG A 355 -11.34 -13.38 4.66
N GLN A 356 -10.27 -12.87 4.05
CA GLN A 356 -9.30 -13.70 3.36
C GLN A 356 -8.70 -14.73 4.35
N LEU A 357 -8.43 -15.95 3.87
CA LEU A 357 -7.85 -17.06 4.64
C LEU A 357 -8.70 -17.59 5.81
N ARG A 358 -9.89 -17.06 6.06
CA ARG A 358 -10.82 -17.56 7.10
C ARG A 358 -12.17 -18.01 6.55
N SER A 359 -12.67 -17.36 5.49
CA SER A 359 -13.87 -17.80 4.79
C SER A 359 -13.51 -19.01 3.90
N SER A 360 -14.23 -20.13 4.06
CA SER A 360 -13.93 -21.42 3.42
C SER A 360 -13.95 -21.41 1.89
N ASP A 361 -14.59 -20.41 1.30
CA ASP A 361 -14.97 -20.44 -0.12
C ASP A 361 -14.02 -19.64 -1.03
N PHE A 362 -12.99 -18.99 -0.46
CA PHE A 362 -12.09 -18.09 -1.20
C PHE A 362 -10.63 -18.26 -0.80
N GLU A 363 -9.77 -18.34 -1.81
CA GLU A 363 -8.33 -18.52 -1.58
C GLU A 363 -7.63 -17.18 -1.39
N GLN A 364 -7.83 -16.22 -2.31
CA GLN A 364 -7.14 -14.93 -2.26
C GLN A 364 -7.89 -13.80 -2.96
N TRP A 365 -7.78 -12.59 -2.40
CA TRP A 365 -8.22 -11.34 -3.01
C TRP A 365 -7.42 -10.18 -2.37
N TYR A 366 -7.07 -9.16 -3.15
CA TYR A 366 -6.12 -8.10 -2.77
C TYR A 366 -6.80 -6.73 -2.59
N PRO A 367 -7.09 -6.24 -1.36
CA PRO A 367 -7.57 -4.88 -1.06
C PRO A 367 -7.01 -3.76 -1.95
N LEU A 368 -5.71 -3.76 -2.25
CA LEU A 368 -5.07 -2.66 -2.99
C LEU A 368 -5.30 -2.71 -4.49
N THR A 369 -5.72 -3.84 -5.08
CA THR A 369 -5.98 -3.94 -6.53
C THR A 369 -7.42 -4.34 -6.86
N ASN A 370 -8.10 -5.06 -5.98
CA ASN A 370 -9.46 -5.53 -6.22
C ASN A 370 -10.50 -4.42 -6.30
N ARG A 371 -11.45 -4.65 -7.18
CA ARG A 371 -12.65 -3.83 -7.31
C ARG A 371 -13.83 -4.58 -6.69
N ILE A 372 -14.73 -3.80 -6.12
CA ILE A 372 -16.02 -4.26 -5.62
C ILE A 372 -17.11 -3.46 -6.31
N SER A 373 -18.28 -4.07 -6.49
CA SER A 373 -19.47 -3.38 -6.98
C SER A 373 -20.70 -4.03 -6.40
N PHE A 374 -21.74 -3.26 -6.14
CA PHE A 374 -23.05 -3.84 -5.94
C PHE A 374 -23.64 -4.27 -7.29
N GLY A 375 -24.23 -5.45 -7.32
CA GLY A 375 -25.13 -5.92 -8.35
C GLY A 375 -26.59 -5.61 -8.01
N PRO A 376 -27.52 -6.05 -8.88
CA PRO A 376 -28.96 -5.99 -8.58
C PRO A 376 -29.28 -6.69 -7.25
N GLN A 377 -30.32 -6.22 -6.54
CA GLN A 377 -30.82 -6.82 -5.30
C GLN A 377 -29.82 -6.79 -4.11
N ASN A 378 -29.03 -5.70 -4.00
CA ASN A 378 -28.08 -5.48 -2.91
C ASN A 378 -26.99 -6.56 -2.77
N THR A 379 -26.78 -7.36 -3.80
CA THR A 379 -25.74 -8.37 -3.75
C THR A 379 -24.38 -7.76 -4.09
N LEU A 380 -23.37 -8.01 -3.27
CA LEU A 380 -22.04 -7.47 -3.50
C LEU A 380 -21.20 -8.43 -4.36
N ILE A 381 -20.54 -7.89 -5.37
CA ILE A 381 -19.73 -8.62 -6.34
C ILE A 381 -18.26 -8.28 -6.10
N VAL A 382 -17.43 -9.31 -5.92
CA VAL A 382 -15.99 -9.17 -5.69
C VAL A 382 -15.22 -10.09 -6.64
N ALA A 383 -14.21 -9.56 -7.33
CA ALA A 383 -13.29 -10.41 -8.10
C ALA A 383 -12.45 -11.25 -7.13
N THR A 384 -12.42 -12.57 -7.34
CA THR A 384 -11.77 -13.54 -6.45
C THR A 384 -11.03 -14.61 -7.23
N ARG A 385 -10.30 -15.48 -6.55
CA ARG A 385 -9.83 -16.77 -7.07
C ARG A 385 -10.23 -17.90 -6.14
N SER A 386 -10.61 -19.02 -6.75
CA SER A 386 -10.92 -20.28 -6.07
C SER A 386 -10.29 -21.43 -6.86
N SER A 387 -9.61 -22.34 -6.17
CA SER A 387 -8.83 -23.44 -6.78
C SER A 387 -7.85 -22.97 -7.86
N GLY A 388 -7.16 -21.86 -7.62
CA GLY A 388 -6.19 -21.29 -8.57
C GLY A 388 -6.78 -20.73 -9.85
N LYS A 389 -8.11 -20.62 -10.01
CA LYS A 389 -8.77 -20.03 -11.18
C LYS A 389 -9.41 -18.67 -10.86
N PRO A 390 -9.41 -17.70 -11.80
CA PRO A 390 -10.21 -16.48 -11.68
C PRO A 390 -11.69 -16.82 -11.49
N GLY A 391 -12.36 -16.10 -10.59
CA GLY A 391 -13.77 -16.24 -10.30
C GLY A 391 -14.39 -14.92 -9.84
N ILE A 392 -15.72 -14.94 -9.70
CA ILE A 392 -16.49 -13.82 -9.17
C ILE A 392 -17.21 -14.33 -7.93
N ALA A 393 -16.94 -13.70 -6.80
CA ALA A 393 -17.67 -13.94 -5.56
C ALA A 393 -18.94 -13.10 -5.57
N GLN A 394 -20.06 -13.74 -5.27
CA GLN A 394 -21.33 -13.09 -5.02
C GLN A 394 -21.59 -13.20 -3.51
N VAL A 395 -21.66 -12.04 -2.84
CA VAL A 395 -21.81 -11.93 -1.38
C VAL A 395 -23.16 -11.29 -1.10
N SER A 396 -24.12 -12.11 -0.70
CA SER A 396 -25.51 -11.72 -0.42
C SER A 396 -25.75 -11.40 1.05
#